data_AF-H2C309-F1
#
_entry.id   AF-H2C309-F1
#
_cell.length_a   1.000
_cell.length_b   1.000
_cell.length_c   1.000
_cell.angle_alpha   90.00
_cell.angle_beta   90.00
_cell.angle_gamma   90.00
#
_symmetry.space_group_name_H-M   'P 1'
#
loop_
_entity.id
_entity.type
_entity.pdbx_description
1 polymer ?
#
loop_
_entity_poly.entity_id
_entity_poly.type
_entity_poly.pdbx_seq_one_letter_code
_entity_poly.pdbx_strand_id
1 'polypeptide(L)'
;MTVERFISTLTEAILDHYGEGLKGIVVSKFQDRYLLLIVLEGVDAISLLMRGEIFNYFYNKVKRSREGLELVEKLGRNPPVMGVVISPRELKHSYPLVIMSLTIGGIAYDPEGLLSSVKRDWKVKDFQGRKVIDLIKINKGEVVEL
;
A
#
# COMPACT_ATOMS: atom_id res chain seq x y z
N MET A 1 21.77 -8.77 -1.51
CA MET A 1 20.44 -8.34 -2.02
C MET A 1 20.40 -6.80 -2.21
N THR A 2 19.51 -6.23 -3.04
CA THR A 2 19.21 -4.78 -3.13
C THR A 2 17.88 -4.45 -2.42
N VAL A 3 17.55 -3.17 -2.22
CA VAL A 3 16.27 -2.79 -1.59
C VAL A 3 15.08 -3.19 -2.47
N GLU A 4 15.20 -3.04 -3.79
CA GLU A 4 14.17 -3.44 -4.76
C GLU A 4 13.94 -4.95 -4.72
N ARG A 5 15.01 -5.74 -4.62
CA ARG A 5 14.90 -7.20 -4.47
C ARG A 5 14.30 -7.59 -3.12
N PHE A 6 14.63 -6.87 -2.04
CA PHE A 6 13.98 -7.06 -0.74
C PHE A 6 12.47 -6.82 -0.84
N ILE A 7 12.04 -5.79 -1.56
CA ILE A 7 10.61 -5.49 -1.79
C ILE A 7 9.94 -6.59 -2.62
N SER A 8 10.61 -7.13 -3.66
CA SER A 8 10.09 -8.26 -4.43
C SER A 8 9.85 -9.47 -3.53
N THR A 9 10.87 -9.88 -2.77
CA THR A 9 10.76 -11.03 -1.84
C THR A 9 9.70 -10.80 -0.75
N LEU A 10 9.54 -9.57 -0.30
CA LEU A 10 8.47 -9.20 0.64
C LEU A 10 7.08 -9.33 0.00
N THR A 11 6.93 -8.87 -1.25
CA THR A 11 5.68 -8.96 -2.02
C THR A 11 5.31 -10.43 -2.26
N GLU A 12 6.27 -11.25 -2.67
CA GLU A 12 6.13 -12.70 -2.85
C GLU A 12 5.71 -13.38 -1.54
N ALA A 13 6.38 -13.08 -0.42
CA ALA A 13 6.05 -13.67 0.87
C ALA A 13 4.63 -13.32 1.37
N ILE A 14 4.14 -12.12 1.06
CA ILE A 14 2.77 -11.69 1.37
C ILE A 14 1.77 -12.42 0.46
N LEU A 15 2.07 -12.49 -0.85
CA LEU A 15 1.25 -13.18 -1.84
C LEU A 15 1.10 -14.67 -1.51
N ASP A 16 2.22 -15.34 -1.23
CA ASP A 16 2.24 -16.77 -0.89
C ASP A 16 1.41 -17.08 0.37
N HIS A 17 1.38 -16.16 1.34
CA HIS A 17 0.67 -16.37 2.59
C HIS A 17 -0.84 -16.12 2.48
N TYR A 18 -1.24 -15.06 1.78
CA TYR A 18 -2.64 -14.65 1.72
C TYR A 18 -3.38 -15.18 0.49
N GLY A 19 -2.67 -15.56 -0.57
CA GLY A 19 -3.26 -16.08 -1.80
C GLY A 19 -4.39 -15.19 -2.31
N GLU A 20 -5.58 -15.78 -2.47
CA GLU A 20 -6.80 -15.10 -2.94
C GLU A 20 -7.28 -13.95 -2.03
N GLY A 21 -6.88 -13.93 -0.76
CA GLY A 21 -7.21 -12.86 0.17
C GLY A 21 -6.47 -11.55 -0.13
N LEU A 22 -5.32 -11.62 -0.81
CA LEU A 22 -4.59 -10.45 -1.27
C LEU A 22 -5.25 -9.89 -2.53
N LYS A 23 -5.67 -8.63 -2.49
CA LYS A 23 -6.39 -7.97 -3.60
C LYS A 23 -5.56 -6.97 -4.38
N GLY A 24 -4.42 -6.55 -3.83
CA GLY A 24 -3.49 -5.72 -4.57
C GLY A 24 -2.31 -5.25 -3.76
N ILE A 25 -1.22 -4.93 -4.45
CA ILE A 25 -0.03 -4.30 -3.88
C ILE A 25 0.41 -3.16 -4.78
N VAL A 26 0.59 -1.98 -4.20
CA VAL A 26 1.21 -0.82 -4.85
C VAL A 26 2.52 -0.51 -4.14
N VAL A 27 3.58 -0.31 -4.92
CA VAL A 27 4.90 0.11 -4.43
C VAL A 27 5.13 1.55 -4.87
N SER A 28 5.28 2.44 -3.92
CA SER A 28 5.54 3.86 -4.16
C SER A 28 6.89 4.25 -3.55
N LYS A 29 7.70 5.00 -4.29
CA LYS A 29 8.98 5.52 -3.79
C LYS A 29 8.82 7.00 -3.42
N PHE A 30 9.14 7.33 -2.19
CA PHE A 30 9.16 8.69 -1.64
C PHE A 30 10.57 9.01 -1.18
N GLN A 31 11.30 9.79 -1.99
CA GLN A 31 12.71 10.10 -1.74
C GLN A 31 13.52 8.79 -1.56
N ASP A 32 14.09 8.59 -0.37
CA ASP A 32 14.90 7.43 -0.01
C ASP A 32 14.11 6.29 0.67
N ARG A 33 12.77 6.35 0.63
CA ARG A 33 11.89 5.37 1.29
C ARG A 33 10.89 4.76 0.30
N TYR A 34 10.49 3.53 0.58
CA TYR A 34 9.44 2.83 -0.14
C TYR A 34 8.21 2.68 0.76
N LEU A 35 7.04 2.85 0.18
CA LEU A 35 5.74 2.57 0.79
C LEU A 35 5.09 1.43 0.00
N LEU A 36 4.67 0.38 0.71
CA LEU A 36 3.86 -0.70 0.19
C LEU A 36 2.42 -0.49 0.68
N LEU A 37 1.52 -0.16 -0.23
CA LEU A 37 0.09 -0.21 0.04
C LEU A 37 -0.39 -1.63 -0.29
N ILE A 38 -0.88 -2.34 0.73
CA ILE A 38 -1.33 -3.72 0.65
C ILE A 38 -2.85 -3.73 0.83
N VAL A 39 -3.58 -4.22 -0.17
CA VAL A 39 -5.03 -4.36 -0.12
C VAL A 39 -5.36 -5.81 0.22
N LEU A 40 -5.97 -6.03 1.38
CA LEU A 40 -6.21 -7.35 1.94
C LEU A 40 -7.67 -7.51 2.37
N GLU A 41 -8.31 -8.62 2.01
CA GLU A 41 -9.66 -8.95 2.48
C GLU A 41 -9.70 -9.21 3.99
N GLY A 42 -10.86 -8.94 4.61
CA GLY A 42 -11.12 -9.29 6.01
C GLY A 42 -10.41 -8.42 7.07
N VAL A 43 -9.73 -7.35 6.67
CA VAL A 43 -9.06 -6.43 7.63
C VAL A 43 -9.93 -5.26 8.10
N ASP A 44 -11.16 -5.14 7.61
CA ASP A 44 -12.10 -4.05 7.93
C ASP A 44 -12.27 -3.81 9.45
N ALA A 45 -12.41 -4.90 10.22
CA ALA A 45 -12.63 -4.86 11.67
C ALA A 45 -11.33 -4.80 12.49
N ILE A 46 -10.16 -4.85 11.84
CA ILE A 46 -8.86 -4.90 12.49
C ILE A 46 -8.34 -3.46 12.65
N SER A 47 -7.88 -3.12 13.86
CA SER A 47 -7.32 -1.79 14.14
C SER A 47 -6.06 -1.49 13.33
N LEU A 48 -5.77 -0.21 13.11
CA LEU A 48 -4.58 0.23 12.38
C LEU A 48 -3.28 -0.33 12.96
N LEU A 49 -3.19 -0.46 14.29
CA LEU A 49 -2.01 -1.03 14.96
C LEU A 49 -1.81 -2.51 14.58
N MET A 50 -2.89 -3.31 14.63
CA MET A 50 -2.83 -4.73 14.27
C MET A 50 -2.55 -4.94 12.79
N ARG A 51 -3.04 -4.03 11.93
CA ARG A 51 -2.67 -3.99 10.51
C ARG A 51 -1.19 -3.68 10.28
N GLY A 52 -0.60 -2.83 11.13
CA GLY A 52 0.85 -2.61 11.15
C GLY A 52 1.62 -3.88 11.50
N GLU A 53 1.12 -4.66 12.46
CA GLU A 53 1.73 -5.95 12.84
C GLU A 53 1.69 -6.99 11.73
N ILE A 54 0.63 -7.02 10.90
CA ILE A 54 0.58 -7.84 9.69
C ILE A 54 1.80 -7.53 8.81
N PHE A 55 2.03 -6.26 8.47
CA PHE A 55 3.18 -5.88 7.66
C PHE A 55 4.51 -6.22 8.35
N ASN A 56 4.64 -5.89 9.64
CA ASN A 56 5.86 -6.11 10.42
C ASN A 56 6.25 -7.59 10.47
N TYR A 57 5.27 -8.50 10.53
CA TYR A 57 5.51 -9.94 10.47
C TYR A 57 6.30 -10.32 9.21
N PHE A 58 5.81 -9.96 8.02
CA PHE A 58 6.49 -10.29 6.76
C PHE A 58 7.80 -9.54 6.60
N TYR A 59 7.82 -8.24 6.93
CA TYR A 59 9.04 -7.43 6.88
C TYR A 59 10.16 -8.05 7.71
N ASN A 60 9.85 -8.44 8.96
CA ASN A 60 10.83 -9.07 9.84
C ASN A 60 11.23 -10.47 9.38
N LYS A 61 10.30 -11.25 8.80
CA LYS A 61 10.61 -12.55 8.20
C LYS A 61 11.65 -12.43 7.09
N VAL A 62 11.46 -11.52 6.12
CA VAL A 62 12.40 -11.30 5.03
C VAL A 62 13.71 -10.70 5.53
N LYS A 63 13.64 -9.72 6.45
CA LYS A 63 14.82 -9.10 7.07
C LYS A 63 15.72 -10.10 7.79
N ARG A 64 15.15 -11.12 8.44
CA ARG A 64 15.89 -12.16 9.18
C ARG A 64 16.45 -13.28 8.30
N SER A 65 16.13 -13.30 7.00
CA SER A 65 16.78 -14.21 6.06
C SER A 65 18.27 -13.86 5.92
N ARG A 66 19.09 -14.82 5.47
CA ARG A 66 20.52 -14.58 5.23
C ARG A 66 20.76 -13.37 4.32
N GLU A 67 20.07 -13.32 3.19
CA GLU A 67 20.18 -12.20 2.24
C GLU A 67 19.70 -10.87 2.85
N GLY A 68 18.68 -10.93 3.71
CA GLY A 68 18.13 -9.78 4.44
C GLY A 68 19.13 -9.19 5.43
N LEU A 69 19.82 -10.04 6.19
CA LEU A 69 20.86 -9.63 7.13
C LEU A 69 22.05 -9.00 6.40
N GLU A 70 22.52 -9.60 5.30
CA GLU A 70 23.57 -9.03 4.44
C GLU A 70 23.19 -7.64 3.92
N LEU A 71 21.92 -7.43 3.55
CA LEU A 71 21.44 -6.11 3.12
C LEU A 71 21.45 -5.10 4.27
N VAL A 72 21.03 -5.49 5.48
CA VAL A 72 21.04 -4.61 6.67
C VAL A 72 22.47 -4.18 7.00
N GLU A 73 23.41 -5.12 7.00
CA GLU A 73 24.84 -4.85 7.22
C GLU A 73 25.40 -3.88 6.17
N LYS A 74 25.11 -4.14 4.89
CA LYS A 74 25.53 -3.27 3.78
C LYS A 74 24.97 -1.85 3.89
N LEU A 75 23.73 -1.70 4.34
CA LEU A 75 23.08 -0.39 4.47
C LEU A 75 23.47 0.33 5.77
N GLY A 76 23.99 -0.37 6.78
CA GLY A 76 24.17 0.14 8.13
C GLY A 76 22.85 0.46 8.86
N ARG A 77 21.71 0.07 8.28
CA ARG A 77 20.35 0.31 8.80
C ARG A 77 19.35 -0.65 8.16
N ASN A 78 18.16 -0.71 8.75
CA ASN A 78 17.03 -1.46 8.19
C ASN A 78 16.66 -0.96 6.78
N PRO A 79 16.26 -1.85 5.84
CA PRO A 79 15.73 -1.46 4.55
C PRO A 79 14.58 -0.43 4.72
N PRO A 80 14.61 0.72 4.03
CA PRO A 80 13.70 1.83 4.26
C PRO A 80 12.33 1.60 3.62
N VAL A 81 11.64 0.54 4.05
CA VAL A 81 10.35 0.10 3.50
C VAL A 81 9.30 0.20 4.60
N MET A 82 8.22 0.90 4.32
CA MET A 82 7.03 1.02 5.16
C MET A 82 5.86 0.31 4.49
N GLY A 83 4.94 -0.23 5.28
CA GLY A 83 3.76 -0.90 4.78
C GLY A 83 2.49 -0.36 5.42
N VAL A 84 1.44 -0.27 4.61
CA VAL A 84 0.11 0.13 5.03
C VAL A 84 -0.87 -0.89 4.47
N VAL A 85 -1.58 -1.56 5.37
CA VAL A 85 -2.60 -2.55 5.01
C VAL A 85 -3.98 -1.90 5.09
N ILE A 86 -4.74 -2.02 4.02
CA ILE A 86 -6.11 -1.52 3.91
C ILE A 86 -7.04 -2.61 3.41
N SER A 87 -8.32 -2.45 3.67
CA SER A 87 -9.36 -3.24 3.01
C SER A 87 -9.62 -2.75 1.58
N PRO A 88 -10.22 -3.59 0.73
CA PRO A 88 -10.78 -3.16 -0.55
C PRO A 88 -11.83 -2.05 -0.42
N ARG A 89 -12.56 -1.98 0.71
CA ARG A 89 -13.59 -0.96 0.95
C ARG A 89 -12.97 0.43 1.07
N GLU A 90 -11.80 0.52 1.70
CA GLU A 90 -11.06 1.77 1.89
C GLU A 90 -10.54 2.39 0.59
N LEU A 91 -10.41 1.61 -0.49
CA LEU A 91 -10.08 2.15 -1.81
C LEU A 91 -11.13 3.13 -2.35
N LYS A 92 -12.39 2.98 -1.93
CA LYS A 92 -13.50 3.84 -2.36
C LYS A 92 -13.52 5.19 -1.63
N HIS A 93 -12.82 5.31 -0.51
CA HIS A 93 -12.95 6.45 0.41
C HIS A 93 -11.98 7.61 0.13
N SER A 94 -11.39 7.69 -1.06
CA SER A 94 -10.52 8.79 -1.51
C SER A 94 -9.45 9.21 -0.49
N TYR A 95 -8.93 8.25 0.30
CA TYR A 95 -7.93 8.56 1.31
C TYR A 95 -6.65 9.13 0.66
N PRO A 96 -6.10 10.25 1.15
CA PRO A 96 -4.96 10.91 0.51
C PRO A 96 -3.77 9.98 0.27
N LEU A 97 -3.47 9.10 1.24
CA LEU A 97 -2.38 8.14 1.14
C LEU A 97 -2.60 7.12 0.01
N VAL A 98 -3.82 6.62 -0.15
CA VAL A 98 -4.18 5.66 -1.20
C VAL A 98 -4.07 6.30 -2.57
N ILE A 99 -4.62 7.50 -2.72
CA ILE A 99 -4.57 8.26 -3.98
C ILE A 99 -3.13 8.60 -4.34
N MET A 100 -2.35 9.08 -3.38
CA MET A 100 -0.94 9.39 -3.59
C MET A 100 -0.19 8.13 -4.03
N SER A 101 -0.39 7.00 -3.34
CA SER A 101 0.29 5.73 -3.64
C SER A 101 -0.07 5.24 -5.05
N LEU A 102 -1.34 5.30 -5.42
CA LEU A 102 -1.80 4.95 -6.76
C LEU A 102 -1.30 5.94 -7.82
N THR A 103 -1.16 7.22 -7.52
CA THR A 103 -0.72 8.22 -8.51
C THR A 103 0.73 8.01 -8.90
N ILE A 104 1.62 7.85 -7.90
CA ILE A 104 3.07 7.81 -8.14
C ILE A 104 3.67 6.40 -8.09
N GLY A 105 2.91 5.42 -7.58
CA GLY A 105 3.38 4.06 -7.38
C GLY A 105 3.13 3.14 -8.57
N GLY A 106 4.00 2.13 -8.67
CA GLY A 106 3.83 0.99 -9.56
C GLY A 106 2.92 -0.07 -8.92
N ILE A 107 2.02 -0.63 -9.71
CA ILE A 107 1.21 -1.78 -9.29
C ILE A 107 2.11 -3.01 -9.37
N ALA A 108 2.38 -3.64 -8.22
CA ALA A 108 3.15 -4.88 -8.15
C ALA A 108 2.24 -6.12 -8.25
N TYR A 109 0.97 -6.00 -7.83
CA TYR A 109 -0.02 -7.06 -7.90
C TYR A 109 -1.42 -6.46 -7.98
N ASP A 110 -2.26 -6.92 -8.91
CA ASP A 110 -3.66 -6.47 -9.11
C ASP A 110 -4.44 -7.52 -9.94
N PRO A 111 -4.70 -8.71 -9.39
CA PRO A 111 -5.22 -9.86 -10.14
C PRO A 111 -6.62 -9.61 -10.72
N GLU A 112 -7.42 -8.79 -10.05
CA GLU A 112 -8.81 -8.48 -10.40
C GLU A 112 -8.97 -7.10 -11.04
N GLY A 113 -7.87 -6.35 -11.25
CA GLY A 113 -7.92 -5.00 -11.82
C GLY A 113 -8.58 -3.97 -10.88
N LEU A 114 -8.64 -4.24 -9.58
CA LEU A 114 -9.25 -3.40 -8.56
C LEU A 114 -8.50 -2.07 -8.38
N LEU A 115 -7.17 -2.11 -8.37
CA LEU A 115 -6.36 -0.90 -8.24
C LEU A 115 -6.41 -0.07 -9.52
N SER A 116 -6.41 -0.76 -10.66
CA SER A 116 -6.48 -0.17 -11.99
C SER A 116 -7.84 0.49 -12.29
N SER A 117 -8.94 -0.06 -11.78
CA SER A 117 -10.27 0.56 -11.88
C SER A 117 -10.36 1.85 -11.07
N VAL A 118 -9.88 1.85 -9.82
CA VAL A 118 -9.86 3.04 -8.95
C VAL A 118 -9.14 4.21 -9.62
N LYS A 119 -7.99 3.97 -10.28
CA LYS A 119 -7.27 5.02 -11.01
C LYS A 119 -8.09 5.62 -12.17
N ARG A 120 -8.87 4.80 -12.87
CA ARG A 120 -9.71 5.24 -14.00
C ARG A 120 -10.91 6.08 -13.54
N ASP A 121 -11.45 5.78 -12.37
CA ASP A 121 -12.64 6.45 -11.83
C ASP A 121 -12.33 7.83 -11.20
N TRP A 122 -11.06 8.24 -11.14
CA TRP A 122 -10.68 9.55 -10.61
C TRP A 122 -11.23 10.68 -11.47
N LYS A 123 -12.03 11.53 -10.84
CA LYS A 123 -12.52 12.76 -11.47
C LYS A 123 -11.41 13.80 -11.50
N VAL A 124 -10.89 14.07 -12.68
CA VAL A 124 -9.92 15.15 -12.91
C VAL A 124 -10.67 16.42 -13.27
N LYS A 125 -10.46 17.49 -12.50
CA LYS A 125 -10.98 18.83 -12.77
C LYS A 125 -9.87 19.76 -13.23
N ASP A 126 -10.22 20.80 -13.97
CA ASP A 126 -9.31 21.92 -14.21
C ASP A 126 -9.47 22.95 -13.07
N PHE A 127 -8.35 23.34 -12.47
CA PHE A 127 -8.28 24.43 -11.49
C PHE A 127 -7.11 25.35 -11.85
N GLN A 128 -7.42 26.57 -12.26
CA GLN A 128 -6.44 27.59 -12.66
C GLN A 128 -5.47 27.09 -13.76
N GLY A 129 -5.98 26.34 -14.74
CA GLY A 129 -5.18 25.80 -15.85
C GLY A 129 -4.34 24.58 -15.46
N ARG A 130 -4.57 23.99 -14.29
CA ARG A 130 -3.91 22.76 -13.82
C ARG A 130 -4.95 21.67 -13.64
N LYS A 131 -4.61 20.45 -14.09
CA LYS A 131 -5.40 19.25 -13.80
C LYS A 131 -5.23 18.86 -12.33
N VAL A 132 -6.33 18.79 -11.59
CA VAL A 132 -6.38 18.39 -10.18
C VAL A 132 -7.32 17.21 -10.01
N ILE A 133 -6.96 16.27 -9.12
CA ILE A 133 -7.86 15.17 -8.73
C ILE A 133 -8.88 15.75 -7.76
N ASP A 134 -10.17 15.65 -8.09
CA ASP A 134 -11.26 16.12 -7.26
C ASP A 134 -11.51 15.17 -6.08
N LEU A 135 -11.02 15.55 -4.91
CA LEU A 135 -11.19 14.82 -3.65
C LEU A 135 -12.52 15.13 -2.95
N ILE A 136 -13.34 16.07 -3.45
CA ILE A 136 -14.43 16.71 -2.69
C ILE A 136 -15.70 15.82 -2.57
N LYS A 137 -15.71 14.60 -3.11
CA LYS A 137 -16.74 13.60 -2.75
C LYS A 137 -16.42 12.84 -1.45
N ILE A 138 -15.72 13.47 -0.50
CA ILE A 138 -15.83 13.08 0.90
C ILE A 138 -17.23 13.54 1.34
N ASN A 139 -18.20 12.63 1.38
CA ASN A 139 -19.40 12.85 2.18
C ASN A 139 -18.90 13.12 3.60
N LYS A 140 -18.81 14.40 3.99
CA LYS A 140 -18.79 14.78 5.40
C LYS A 140 -20.01 14.08 5.98
N GLY A 141 -19.77 13.17 6.93
CA GLY A 141 -20.74 12.20 7.39
C GLY A 141 -22.13 12.81 7.57
N GLU A 142 -23.14 12.10 7.09
CA GLU A 142 -24.44 12.20 7.72
C GLU A 142 -24.19 11.93 9.21
N VAL A 143 -24.34 12.98 10.01
CA VAL A 143 -24.43 12.85 11.45
C VAL A 143 -25.68 12.02 11.68
N VAL A 144 -25.50 10.74 12.03
CA VAL A 144 -26.60 9.93 12.54
C VAL A 144 -26.87 10.47 13.94
N GLU A 145 -27.94 11.25 14.10
CA GLU A 145 -28.47 11.56 15.43
C GLU A 145 -28.82 10.22 16.11
N LEU A 146 -28.19 9.96 17.26
CA LEU A 146 -28.51 8.84 18.14
C LEU A 146 -29.79 9.14 18.94
#